data_AF-A0A9D5KXT5-F1
#
_entry.id   AF-A0A9D5KXT5-F1
#
_cell.length_a   1.000
_cell.length_b   1.000
_cell.length_c   1.000
_cell.angle_alpha   90.00
_cell.angle_beta   90.00
_cell.angle_gamma   90.00
#
_symmetry.space_group_name_H-M   'P 1'
#
loop_
_entity.id
_entity.type
_entity.pdbx_description
1 polymer ?
#
loop_
_entity_poly.entity_id
_entity_poly.type
_entity_poly.pdbx_seq_one_letter_code
_entity_poly.pdbx_strand_id
1 'polypeptide(L)'
;MKILAIIPARGGSKRIERKNVRPFDGLPIIAYSIRAALSAGCFEKVMVSTDDEEIAEVARKYGAEVPFMRSAATADDYATTADVISEVLRRYRQEGFEFDAVCCLYATAPFVTAARLCEGAAIIENGNAKAAFTCVAYSYPTQRCLVIGADGCVSMKYPQYAKSRSQDLEPTYHDAGQFYFCSVAEFEKYGTLWVPDTFPVLLPELEVQDLDTPTDWKIAEIKYRLISMPGSFRGRKYEFLAYPDMPAEWNDVLLKERNAGDVRKNMVNTAVISEAEHRNFLKSLAGRRDKQYYLVLDSEGEMIGSVNLERLPEGDIMERGIWIGARQRGKGHARELLKELYSHLGAYGVEKVLTRVRNENTASLGLEKSLGAVPVKKDDEYCTFITSIS
;
A
#
# COMPACT_ATOMS: atom_id res chain seq x y z
N MET A 1 6.40 -24.34 -3.21
CA MET A 1 7.69 -23.93 -3.78
C MET A 1 8.41 -23.05 -2.75
N LYS A 2 9.73 -23.14 -2.60
CA LYS A 2 10.49 -22.24 -1.72
C LYS A 2 10.90 -20.99 -2.48
N ILE A 3 10.26 -19.86 -2.16
CA ILE A 3 10.51 -18.58 -2.84
C ILE A 3 11.26 -17.63 -1.92
N LEU A 4 12.36 -17.07 -2.41
CA LEU A 4 13.12 -16.01 -1.73
C LEU A 4 12.75 -14.64 -2.28
N ALA A 5 12.22 -13.74 -1.45
CA ALA A 5 12.15 -12.32 -1.79
C ALA A 5 13.47 -11.62 -1.47
N ILE A 6 14.04 -10.96 -2.48
CA ILE A 6 15.25 -10.15 -2.39
C ILE A 6 14.85 -8.71 -2.66
N ILE A 7 15.12 -7.82 -1.72
CA ILE A 7 14.89 -6.38 -1.85
C ILE A 7 16.24 -5.66 -1.98
N PRO A 8 16.69 -5.31 -3.19
CA PRO A 8 17.92 -4.57 -3.37
C PRO A 8 17.75 -3.11 -2.92
N ALA A 9 18.57 -2.67 -1.97
CA ALA A 9 18.53 -1.30 -1.46
C ALA A 9 19.95 -0.78 -1.16
N ARG A 10 20.59 -0.13 -2.15
CA ARG A 10 21.91 0.48 -1.96
C ARG A 10 21.84 1.83 -1.24
N GLY A 11 22.86 2.18 -0.46
CA GLY A 11 22.95 3.49 0.21
C GLY A 11 23.13 4.67 -0.76
N GLY A 12 23.94 4.47 -1.80
CA GLY A 12 24.38 5.51 -2.76
C GLY A 12 23.33 5.93 -3.81
N SER A 13 22.17 6.45 -3.40
CA SER A 13 21.18 7.00 -4.34
C SER A 13 21.58 8.40 -4.84
N LYS A 14 21.86 8.55 -6.16
CA LYS A 14 22.37 9.80 -6.76
C LYS A 14 21.31 10.88 -7.05
N ARG A 15 20.13 10.47 -7.54
CA ARG A 15 19.08 11.40 -7.99
C ARG A 15 18.22 11.91 -6.83
N ILE A 16 17.88 11.01 -5.92
CA ILE A 16 17.18 11.31 -4.66
C ILE A 16 18.07 10.78 -3.54
N GLU A 17 18.62 11.70 -2.74
CA GLU A 17 19.48 11.33 -1.61
C GLU A 17 18.72 10.45 -0.61
N ARG A 18 19.38 9.40 -0.11
CA ARG A 18 18.82 8.41 0.84
C ARG A 18 17.45 7.84 0.40
N LYS A 19 17.20 7.70 -0.93
CA LYS A 19 15.89 7.34 -1.51
C LYS A 19 15.19 6.18 -0.79
N ASN A 20 15.91 5.10 -0.48
CA ASN A 20 15.34 3.88 0.09
C ASN A 20 14.80 4.04 1.53
N VAL A 21 15.30 5.00 2.31
CA VAL A 21 14.81 5.29 3.67
C VAL A 21 14.09 6.62 3.77
N ARG A 22 14.01 7.38 2.67
CA ARG A 22 13.28 8.64 2.60
C ARG A 22 11.80 8.40 2.96
N PRO A 23 11.22 9.23 3.85
CA PRO A 23 9.80 9.13 4.18
C PRO A 23 8.91 9.36 2.95
N PHE A 24 8.04 8.39 2.67
CA PHE A 24 6.93 8.43 1.73
C PHE A 24 5.66 8.20 2.54
N ASP A 25 4.73 9.17 2.52
CA ASP A 25 3.46 9.12 3.27
C ASP A 25 3.60 8.67 4.76
N GLY A 26 4.67 9.14 5.42
CA GLY A 26 4.92 8.92 6.84
C GLY A 26 5.81 7.70 7.19
N LEU A 27 6.14 6.84 6.23
CA LEU A 27 7.00 5.66 6.44
C LEU A 27 8.24 5.71 5.54
N PRO A 28 9.39 5.15 5.94
CA PRO A 28 10.52 4.93 5.03
C PRO A 28 10.04 4.12 3.82
N ILE A 29 10.34 4.54 2.59
CA ILE A 29 9.70 3.95 1.40
C ILE A 29 9.94 2.43 1.25
N ILE A 30 11.10 1.91 1.70
CA ILE A 30 11.39 0.47 1.72
C ILE A 30 10.41 -0.34 2.59
N ALA A 31 9.81 0.29 3.61
CA ALA A 31 8.87 -0.36 4.50
C ALA A 31 7.63 -0.87 3.75
N TYR A 32 7.21 -0.20 2.67
CA TYR A 32 6.06 -0.62 1.86
C TYR A 32 6.34 -1.96 1.18
N SER A 33 7.50 -2.11 0.54
CA SER A 33 7.91 -3.36 -0.09
C SER A 33 8.08 -4.50 0.94
N ILE A 34 8.70 -4.22 2.09
CA ILE A 34 8.88 -5.22 3.17
C ILE A 34 7.52 -5.68 3.70
N ARG A 35 6.63 -4.74 4.05
CA ARG A 35 5.30 -5.06 4.58
C ARG A 35 4.47 -5.85 3.55
N ALA A 36 4.53 -5.48 2.27
CA ALA A 36 3.83 -6.20 1.22
C ALA A 36 4.33 -7.64 1.08
N ALA A 37 5.65 -7.85 1.07
CA ALA A 37 6.25 -9.19 0.98
C ALA A 37 5.91 -10.07 2.19
N LEU A 38 6.05 -9.54 3.40
CA LEU A 38 5.70 -10.29 4.62
C LEU A 38 4.22 -10.64 4.69
N SER A 39 3.35 -9.71 4.27
CA SER A 39 1.90 -9.93 4.28
C SER A 39 1.42 -10.87 3.17
N ALA A 40 2.20 -11.06 2.10
CA ALA A 40 1.87 -11.98 1.01
C ALA A 40 1.85 -13.44 1.49
N GLY A 41 2.69 -13.81 2.46
CA GLY A 41 2.75 -15.18 2.98
C GLY A 41 3.19 -16.23 1.96
N CYS A 42 3.67 -15.82 0.78
CA CYS A 42 4.15 -16.71 -0.29
C CYS A 42 5.68 -16.86 -0.33
N PHE A 43 6.41 -16.20 0.57
CA PHE A 43 7.87 -16.24 0.64
C PHE A 43 8.34 -17.09 1.82
N GLU A 44 9.33 -17.94 1.58
CA GLU A 44 10.07 -18.65 2.63
C GLU A 44 10.93 -17.67 3.43
N LYS A 45 11.53 -16.70 2.73
CA LYS A 45 12.34 -15.63 3.31
C LYS A 45 12.12 -14.31 2.59
N VAL A 46 12.09 -13.23 3.36
CA VAL A 46 12.09 -11.84 2.86
C VAL A 46 13.36 -11.17 3.36
N MET A 47 14.28 -10.87 2.45
CA MET A 47 15.56 -10.29 2.81
C MET A 47 15.86 -8.99 2.06
N VAL A 48 16.55 -8.07 2.74
CA VAL A 48 17.05 -6.84 2.16
C VAL A 48 18.55 -6.99 1.91
N SER A 49 18.97 -6.80 0.66
CA SER A 49 20.38 -6.73 0.30
C SER A 49 20.81 -5.27 0.30
N THR A 50 21.70 -4.88 1.22
CA THR A 50 22.18 -3.50 1.38
C THR A 50 23.62 -3.45 1.84
N ASP A 51 24.31 -2.38 1.47
CA ASP A 51 25.65 -1.99 1.89
C ASP A 51 25.63 -0.94 3.01
N ASP A 52 24.44 -0.51 3.44
CA ASP A 52 24.23 0.63 4.32
C ASP A 52 23.56 0.21 5.64
N GLU A 53 24.16 0.58 6.78
CA GLU A 53 23.67 0.12 8.08
C GLU A 53 22.33 0.75 8.48
N GLU A 54 22.06 2.02 8.11
CA GLU A 54 20.76 2.64 8.41
C GLU A 54 19.64 1.95 7.62
N ILE A 55 19.89 1.58 6.35
CA ILE A 55 18.94 0.77 5.57
C ILE A 55 18.74 -0.60 6.24
N ALA A 56 19.80 -1.24 6.72
CA ALA A 56 19.73 -2.53 7.39
C ALA A 56 18.92 -2.47 8.70
N GLU A 57 19.13 -1.44 9.53
CA GLU A 57 18.37 -1.21 10.75
C GLU A 57 16.88 -0.98 10.46
N VAL A 58 16.56 -0.16 9.46
CA VAL A 58 15.18 0.05 9.01
C VAL A 58 14.58 -1.27 8.52
N ALA A 59 15.30 -2.04 7.71
CA ALA A 59 14.83 -3.33 7.22
C ALA A 59 14.46 -4.31 8.35
N ARG A 60 15.36 -4.45 9.33
CA ARG A 60 15.13 -5.30 10.52
C ARG A 60 13.94 -4.80 11.34
N LYS A 61 13.82 -3.48 11.53
CA LYS A 61 12.68 -2.86 12.24
C LYS A 61 11.34 -3.20 11.60
N TYR A 62 11.28 -3.30 10.27
CA TYR A 62 10.06 -3.68 9.54
C TYR A 62 9.93 -5.20 9.31
N GLY A 63 10.82 -6.01 9.86
CA GLY A 63 10.70 -7.47 9.90
C GLY A 63 11.37 -8.24 8.76
N ALA A 64 12.12 -7.57 7.87
CA ALA A 64 12.92 -8.24 6.86
C ALA A 64 14.25 -8.75 7.44
N GLU A 65 14.77 -9.84 6.87
CA GLU A 65 16.07 -10.38 7.21
C GLU A 65 17.20 -9.57 6.54
N VAL A 66 18.30 -9.35 7.26
CA VAL A 66 19.57 -8.85 6.71
C VAL A 66 20.68 -9.77 7.22
N PRO A 67 20.75 -11.02 6.75
CA PRO A 67 21.66 -12.04 7.29
C PRO A 67 23.13 -11.72 7.00
N PHE A 68 23.38 -10.96 5.95
CA PHE A 68 24.69 -10.49 5.56
C PHE A 68 24.59 -9.14 4.86
N MET A 69 25.63 -8.33 5.04
CA MET A 69 25.78 -7.08 4.29
C MET A 69 26.27 -7.37 2.87
N ARG A 70 25.81 -6.56 1.94
CA ARG A 70 26.19 -6.61 0.52
C ARG A 70 27.67 -6.27 0.37
N SER A 71 28.36 -6.97 -0.53
CA SER A 71 29.74 -6.64 -0.88
C SER A 71 29.86 -5.30 -1.62
N ALA A 72 31.03 -4.66 -1.50
CA ALA A 72 31.31 -3.41 -2.25
C ALA A 72 31.22 -3.60 -3.78
N ALA A 73 31.53 -4.81 -4.28
CA ALA A 73 31.51 -5.13 -5.71
C ALA A 73 30.11 -5.15 -6.32
N THR A 74 29.05 -5.36 -5.53
CA THR A 74 27.65 -5.32 -5.99
C THR A 74 26.90 -4.07 -5.51
N ALA A 75 27.62 -3.12 -4.92
CA ALA A 75 27.09 -1.86 -4.39
C ALA A 75 27.43 -0.64 -5.26
N ASP A 76 28.30 -0.81 -6.27
CA ASP A 76 28.69 0.28 -7.17
C ASP A 76 27.59 0.65 -8.19
N ASP A 77 27.88 1.60 -9.08
CA ASP A 77 26.93 2.05 -10.11
C ASP A 77 26.86 1.17 -11.35
N TYR A 78 27.75 0.17 -11.45
CA TYR A 78 27.83 -0.75 -12.58
C TYR A 78 27.23 -2.12 -12.25
N ALA A 79 27.12 -2.44 -10.96
CA ALA A 79 26.48 -3.65 -10.47
C ALA A 79 25.04 -3.75 -10.94
N THR A 80 24.73 -4.86 -11.60
CA THR A 80 23.40 -5.14 -12.11
C THR A 80 22.53 -5.77 -11.02
N THR A 81 21.21 -5.72 -11.20
CA THR A 81 20.27 -6.47 -10.35
C THR A 81 20.60 -7.97 -10.35
N ALA A 82 21.08 -8.53 -11.47
CA ALA A 82 21.48 -9.93 -11.57
C ALA A 82 22.72 -10.24 -10.70
N ASP A 83 23.69 -9.33 -10.61
CA ASP A 83 24.86 -9.52 -9.74
C ASP A 83 24.47 -9.60 -8.27
N VAL A 84 23.56 -8.71 -7.84
CA VAL A 84 23.03 -8.69 -6.47
C VAL A 84 22.31 -10.01 -6.14
N ILE A 85 21.45 -10.49 -7.04
CA ILE A 85 20.70 -11.74 -6.84
C ILE A 85 21.65 -12.93 -6.79
N SER A 86 22.64 -12.98 -7.68
CA SER A 86 23.65 -14.04 -7.73
C SER A 86 24.47 -14.09 -6.44
N GLU A 87 24.87 -12.92 -5.91
CA GLU A 87 25.56 -12.84 -4.62
C GLU A 87 24.69 -13.41 -3.49
N VAL A 88 23.42 -12.97 -3.40
CA VAL A 88 22.50 -13.40 -2.36
C VAL A 88 22.26 -14.91 -2.42
N LEU A 89 21.95 -15.47 -3.59
CA LEU A 89 21.75 -16.91 -3.78
C LEU A 89 22.98 -17.72 -3.38
N ARG A 90 24.18 -17.27 -3.78
CA ARG A 90 25.44 -17.92 -3.40
C ARG A 90 25.65 -17.90 -1.89
N ARG A 91 25.36 -16.78 -1.21
CA ARG A 91 25.52 -16.64 0.24
C ARG A 91 24.57 -17.57 1.00
N TYR A 92 23.30 -17.64 0.61
CA TYR A 92 22.37 -18.60 1.21
C TYR A 92 22.78 -20.05 0.98
N ARG A 93 23.25 -20.39 -0.23
CA ARG A 93 23.77 -21.73 -0.53
C ARG A 93 24.94 -22.12 0.38
N GLN A 94 25.83 -21.17 0.69
CA GLN A 94 26.93 -21.38 1.65
C GLN A 94 26.46 -21.62 3.08
N GLU A 95 25.29 -21.09 3.45
CA GLU A 95 24.63 -21.32 4.74
C GLU A 95 23.71 -22.55 4.74
N GLY A 96 23.66 -23.32 3.63
CA GLY A 96 22.85 -24.53 3.51
C GLY A 96 21.39 -24.28 3.14
N PHE A 97 21.04 -23.09 2.66
CA PHE A 97 19.71 -22.74 2.18
C PHE A 97 19.66 -22.70 0.65
N GLU A 98 18.66 -23.36 0.09
CA GLU A 98 18.37 -23.35 -1.35
C GLU A 98 16.91 -22.99 -1.60
N PHE A 99 16.65 -22.35 -2.74
CA PHE A 99 15.35 -21.87 -3.15
C PHE A 99 15.03 -22.37 -4.56
N ASP A 100 13.74 -22.57 -4.82
CA ASP A 100 13.25 -22.97 -6.14
C ASP A 100 13.08 -21.75 -7.05
N ALA A 101 12.73 -20.60 -6.46
CA ALA A 101 12.49 -19.35 -7.16
C ALA A 101 12.95 -18.13 -6.34
N VAL A 102 13.24 -17.04 -7.04
CA VAL A 102 13.50 -15.72 -6.47
C VAL A 102 12.44 -14.72 -6.91
N CYS A 103 12.17 -13.75 -6.05
CA CYS A 103 11.44 -12.53 -6.36
C CYS A 103 12.35 -11.34 -6.08
N CYS A 104 12.79 -10.65 -7.13
CA CYS A 104 13.40 -9.34 -6.98
C CYS A 104 12.28 -8.31 -6.79
N LEU A 105 12.16 -7.75 -5.59
CA LEU A 105 11.18 -6.72 -5.25
C LEU A 105 11.91 -5.41 -5.00
N TYR A 106 11.68 -4.38 -5.81
CA TYR A 106 12.38 -3.12 -5.65
C TYR A 106 11.96 -2.39 -4.37
N ALA A 107 12.94 -1.76 -3.70
CA ALA A 107 12.74 -1.04 -2.44
C ALA A 107 11.83 0.19 -2.56
N THR A 108 11.74 0.78 -3.76
CA THR A 108 10.98 2.01 -4.01
C THR A 108 9.74 1.72 -4.84
N ALA A 109 8.97 0.71 -4.40
CA ALA A 109 7.75 0.26 -5.08
C ALA A 109 6.53 0.39 -4.13
N PRO A 110 6.14 1.63 -3.75
CA PRO A 110 5.12 1.85 -2.71
C PRO A 110 3.72 1.32 -3.09
N PHE A 111 3.49 1.09 -4.38
CA PHE A 111 2.22 0.59 -4.91
C PHE A 111 2.07 -0.93 -4.84
N VAL A 112 3.15 -1.68 -4.55
CA VAL A 112 3.10 -3.14 -4.46
C VAL A 112 2.17 -3.57 -3.32
N THR A 113 1.41 -4.64 -3.56
CA THR A 113 0.55 -5.26 -2.55
C THR A 113 0.86 -6.74 -2.39
N ALA A 114 0.49 -7.28 -1.23
CA ALA A 114 0.50 -8.73 -0.99
C ALA A 114 -0.26 -9.50 -2.08
N ALA A 115 -1.42 -9.00 -2.52
CA ALA A 115 -2.21 -9.64 -3.56
C ALA A 115 -1.47 -9.74 -4.90
N ARG A 116 -0.77 -8.67 -5.33
CA ARG A 116 0.03 -8.69 -6.56
C ARG A 116 1.23 -9.63 -6.47
N LEU A 117 1.86 -9.71 -5.30
CA LEU A 117 2.95 -10.67 -5.07
C LEU A 117 2.45 -12.11 -5.12
N CYS A 118 1.27 -12.39 -4.56
CA CYS A 118 0.63 -13.71 -4.67
C CYS A 118 0.24 -14.06 -6.11
N GLU A 119 -0.23 -13.07 -6.90
CA GLU A 119 -0.49 -13.25 -8.34
C GLU A 119 0.79 -13.67 -9.09
N GLY A 120 1.90 -12.98 -8.85
CA GLY A 120 3.21 -13.33 -9.41
C GLY A 120 3.72 -14.71 -8.98
N ALA A 121 3.57 -15.06 -7.70
CA ALA A 121 3.95 -16.37 -7.17
C ALA A 121 3.13 -17.50 -7.83
N ALA A 122 1.81 -17.33 -7.93
CA ALA A 122 0.91 -18.31 -8.54
C ALA A 122 1.26 -18.59 -10.01
N ILE A 123 1.70 -17.57 -10.77
CA ILE A 123 2.14 -17.74 -12.16
C ILE A 123 3.33 -18.72 -12.24
N ILE A 124 4.32 -18.59 -11.36
CA ILE A 124 5.48 -19.50 -11.32
C ILE A 124 5.10 -20.88 -10.79
N GLU A 125 4.28 -20.94 -9.74
CA GLU A 125 3.89 -22.21 -9.10
C GLU A 125 3.05 -23.11 -10.02
N ASN A 126 2.28 -22.53 -10.95
CA ASN A 126 1.54 -23.28 -11.96
C ASN A 126 2.45 -24.01 -12.97
N GLY A 127 3.77 -23.76 -12.98
CA GLY A 127 4.78 -24.54 -13.70
C GLY A 127 4.96 -24.20 -15.20
N ASN A 128 3.98 -23.53 -15.82
CA ASN A 128 4.05 -23.11 -17.22
C ASN A 128 4.96 -21.90 -17.45
N ALA A 129 5.05 -20.99 -16.47
CA ALA A 129 5.89 -19.81 -16.55
C ALA A 129 7.25 -20.06 -15.87
N LYS A 130 8.32 -19.52 -16.45
CA LYS A 130 9.66 -19.55 -15.86
C LYS A 130 10.03 -18.26 -15.13
N ALA A 131 9.38 -17.17 -15.52
CA ALA A 131 9.46 -15.89 -14.86
C ALA A 131 8.14 -15.12 -14.98
N ALA A 132 7.97 -14.12 -14.13
CA ALA A 132 6.86 -13.19 -14.21
C ALA A 132 7.25 -11.81 -13.69
N PHE A 133 6.81 -10.74 -14.32
CA PHE A 133 7.07 -9.40 -13.83
C PHE A 133 5.92 -8.44 -14.13
N THR A 134 5.91 -7.32 -13.41
CA THR A 134 4.85 -6.33 -13.51
C THR A 134 4.92 -5.51 -14.80
N CYS A 135 3.82 -5.44 -15.54
CA CYS A 135 3.68 -4.66 -16.76
C CYS A 135 2.51 -3.68 -16.65
N VAL A 136 2.62 -2.53 -17.32
CA VAL A 136 1.52 -1.57 -17.48
C VAL A 136 1.44 -1.13 -18.94
N ALA A 137 0.22 -0.88 -19.41
CA ALA A 137 0.01 -0.38 -20.77
C ALA A 137 0.56 1.05 -20.90
N TYR A 138 1.15 1.38 -22.04
CA TYR A 138 1.43 2.77 -22.34
C TYR A 138 0.11 3.56 -22.43
N SER A 139 0.05 4.73 -21.77
CA SER A 139 -1.13 5.61 -21.80
C SER A 139 -1.39 6.20 -23.20
N TYR A 140 -0.38 6.16 -24.07
CA TYR A 140 -0.46 6.58 -25.47
C TYR A 140 0.17 5.51 -26.39
N PRO A 141 -0.44 5.18 -27.54
CA PRO A 141 0.11 4.16 -28.45
C PRO A 141 1.52 4.51 -28.94
N THR A 142 2.49 3.66 -28.64
CA THR A 142 3.91 3.88 -29.00
C THR A 142 4.13 3.92 -30.51
N GLN A 143 3.24 3.31 -31.30
CA GLN A 143 3.24 3.36 -32.76
C GLN A 143 3.07 4.79 -33.30
N ARG A 144 2.52 5.72 -32.51
CA ARG A 144 2.35 7.14 -32.90
C ARG A 144 3.44 8.06 -32.32
N CYS A 145 4.55 7.51 -31.83
CA CYS A 145 5.62 8.34 -31.25
C CYS A 145 6.25 9.29 -32.28
N LEU A 146 6.67 10.46 -31.78
CA LEU A 146 7.27 11.54 -32.55
C LEU A 146 8.78 11.58 -32.33
N VAL A 147 9.50 12.02 -33.34
CA VAL A 147 10.94 12.31 -33.29
C VAL A 147 11.13 13.77 -33.68
N ILE A 148 11.98 14.47 -32.92
CA ILE A 148 12.42 15.84 -33.23
C ILE A 148 13.78 15.73 -33.92
N GLY A 149 13.85 16.17 -35.18
CA GLY A 149 15.08 16.17 -35.96
C GLY A 149 16.09 17.20 -35.44
N ALA A 150 17.33 17.09 -35.91
CA ALA A 150 18.38 18.06 -35.59
C ALA A 150 18.08 19.48 -36.11
N ASP A 151 17.19 19.59 -37.09
CA ASP A 151 16.64 20.83 -37.64
C ASP A 151 15.48 21.41 -36.80
N GLY A 152 15.07 20.72 -35.73
CA GLY A 152 13.93 21.08 -34.89
C GLY A 152 12.57 20.67 -35.46
N CYS A 153 12.53 20.04 -36.64
CA CYS A 153 11.28 19.59 -37.25
C CYS A 153 10.75 18.32 -36.57
N VAL A 154 9.43 18.23 -36.44
CA VAL A 154 8.76 17.04 -35.89
C VAL A 154 8.38 16.07 -37.01
N SER A 155 8.59 14.79 -36.77
CA SER A 155 8.14 13.70 -37.65
C SER A 155 7.65 12.51 -36.84
N MET A 156 6.87 11.61 -37.45
CA MET A 156 6.51 10.34 -36.81
C MET A 156 7.62 9.31 -36.98
N LYS A 157 7.95 8.56 -35.91
CA LYS A 157 8.87 7.43 -36.00
C LYS A 157 8.34 6.32 -36.91
N TYR A 158 7.01 6.12 -36.90
CA TYR A 158 6.31 5.12 -37.71
C TYR A 158 5.22 5.78 -38.56
N PRO A 159 5.57 6.37 -39.72
CA PRO A 159 4.64 7.15 -40.55
C PRO A 159 3.41 6.38 -41.02
N GLN A 160 3.49 5.04 -41.13
CA GLN A 160 2.38 4.19 -41.53
C GLN A 160 1.16 4.26 -40.59
N TYR A 161 1.36 4.67 -39.33
CA TYR A 161 0.29 4.81 -38.34
C TYR A 161 -0.28 6.24 -38.23
N ALA A 162 0.12 7.16 -39.12
CA ALA A 162 -0.26 8.57 -39.00
C ALA A 162 -1.77 8.82 -38.97
N LYS A 163 -2.52 8.04 -39.77
CA LYS A 163 -3.98 8.12 -39.86
C LYS A 163 -4.72 7.08 -39.00
N SER A 164 -4.00 6.22 -38.28
CA SER A 164 -4.60 5.21 -37.41
C SER A 164 -5.22 5.86 -36.18
N ARG A 165 -6.45 5.46 -35.83
CA ARG A 165 -7.09 5.91 -34.59
C ARG A 165 -6.48 5.13 -33.42
N SER A 166 -6.28 5.78 -32.27
CA SER A 166 -5.59 5.17 -31.13
C SER A 166 -6.25 3.87 -30.64
N GLN A 167 -7.58 3.78 -30.69
CA GLN A 167 -8.34 2.59 -30.31
C GLN A 167 -8.22 1.41 -31.28
N ASP A 168 -7.73 1.63 -32.51
CA ASP A 168 -7.52 0.58 -33.50
C ASP A 168 -6.08 0.03 -33.46
N LEU A 169 -5.20 0.62 -32.64
CA LEU A 169 -3.81 0.21 -32.51
C LEU A 169 -3.67 -0.89 -31.44
N GLU A 170 -2.78 -1.83 -31.70
CA GLU A 170 -2.42 -2.87 -30.73
C GLU A 170 -1.88 -2.22 -29.44
N PRO A 171 -2.45 -2.54 -28.26
CA PRO A 171 -1.93 -2.06 -26.99
C PRO A 171 -0.49 -2.53 -26.76
N THR A 172 0.37 -1.59 -26.39
CA THR A 172 1.77 -1.88 -26.03
C THR A 172 1.99 -1.63 -24.55
N TYR A 173 2.93 -2.36 -23.97
CA TYR A 173 3.20 -2.36 -22.52
C TYR A 173 4.65 -2.02 -22.25
N HIS A 174 4.90 -1.49 -21.07
CA HIS A 174 6.24 -1.36 -20.52
C HIS A 174 6.34 -1.99 -19.14
N ASP A 175 7.57 -2.26 -18.75
CA ASP A 175 7.92 -2.70 -17.41
C ASP A 175 7.47 -1.66 -16.37
N ALA A 176 6.81 -2.13 -15.32
CA ALA A 176 6.34 -1.30 -14.22
C ALA A 176 7.36 -1.20 -13.06
N GLY A 177 8.47 -1.93 -13.13
CA GLY A 177 9.61 -1.77 -12.22
C GLY A 177 9.27 -2.01 -10.75
N GLN A 178 8.35 -2.94 -10.46
CA GLN A 178 7.96 -3.27 -9.09
C GLN A 178 8.61 -4.56 -8.61
N PHE A 179 8.31 -5.67 -9.28
CA PHE A 179 8.88 -6.97 -8.93
C PHE A 179 9.01 -7.91 -10.12
N TYR A 180 9.89 -8.90 -9.97
CA TYR A 180 10.21 -9.93 -10.95
C TYR A 180 10.40 -11.25 -10.22
N PHE A 181 9.55 -12.22 -10.53
CA PHE A 181 9.73 -13.60 -10.16
C PHE A 181 10.51 -14.34 -11.24
N CYS A 182 11.41 -15.23 -10.86
CA CYS A 182 12.09 -16.15 -11.77
C CYS A 182 12.48 -17.42 -11.02
N SER A 183 12.36 -18.58 -11.67
CA SER A 183 12.94 -19.81 -11.11
C SER A 183 14.46 -19.67 -10.98
N VAL A 184 15.04 -20.21 -9.91
CA VAL A 184 16.50 -20.13 -9.68
C VAL A 184 17.27 -20.79 -10.82
N ALA A 185 16.80 -21.95 -11.30
CA ALA A 185 17.44 -22.68 -12.38
C ALA A 185 17.51 -21.88 -13.69
N GLU A 186 16.43 -21.19 -14.08
CA GLU A 186 16.42 -20.39 -15.32
C GLU A 186 17.19 -19.07 -15.12
N PHE A 187 17.14 -18.46 -13.92
CA PHE A 187 17.97 -17.31 -13.61
C PHE A 187 19.47 -17.65 -13.72
N GLU A 188 19.93 -18.76 -13.14
CA GLU A 188 21.34 -19.19 -13.21
C GLU A 188 21.77 -19.54 -14.63
N LYS A 189 20.86 -20.10 -15.44
CA LYS A 189 21.11 -20.46 -16.84
C LYS A 189 21.22 -19.24 -17.77
N TYR A 190 20.35 -18.25 -17.60
CA TYR A 190 20.29 -17.09 -18.50
C TYR A 190 20.97 -15.83 -17.97
N GLY A 191 21.27 -15.76 -16.67
CA GLY A 191 21.87 -14.58 -16.02
C GLY A 191 20.95 -13.37 -15.95
N THR A 192 19.64 -13.53 -16.11
CA THR A 192 18.65 -12.46 -16.09
C THR A 192 17.30 -12.95 -15.56
N LEU A 193 16.47 -12.02 -15.08
CA LEU A 193 15.11 -12.31 -14.62
C LEU A 193 14.09 -12.36 -15.77
N TRP A 194 14.45 -11.86 -16.95
CA TRP A 194 13.62 -11.96 -18.15
C TRP A 194 14.12 -13.10 -19.03
N VAL A 195 13.46 -14.24 -18.90
CA VAL A 195 13.81 -15.50 -19.58
C VAL A 195 12.71 -15.91 -20.57
N PRO A 196 12.90 -16.94 -21.41
CA PRO A 196 11.78 -17.53 -22.16
C PRO A 196 10.63 -17.95 -21.24
N ASP A 197 9.40 -17.95 -21.74
CA ASP A 197 8.19 -18.26 -20.97
C ASP A 197 7.99 -17.32 -19.75
N THR A 198 8.28 -16.03 -19.96
CA THR A 198 7.96 -14.96 -18.99
C THR A 198 6.55 -14.45 -19.19
N PHE A 199 5.76 -14.38 -18.11
CA PHE A 199 4.38 -13.92 -18.13
C PHE A 199 4.22 -12.55 -17.42
N PRO A 200 3.34 -11.66 -17.90
CA PRO A 200 3.11 -10.39 -17.25
C PRO A 200 2.17 -10.51 -16.05
N VAL A 201 2.40 -9.69 -15.03
CA VAL A 201 1.39 -9.27 -14.04
C VAL A 201 0.92 -7.88 -14.45
N LEU A 202 -0.32 -7.76 -14.95
CA LEU A 202 -0.82 -6.49 -15.49
C LEU A 202 -1.31 -5.57 -14.37
N LEU A 203 -0.76 -4.36 -14.33
CA LEU A 203 -1.09 -3.33 -13.36
C LEU A 203 -1.89 -2.18 -13.99
N PRO A 204 -2.84 -1.58 -13.26
CA PRO A 204 -3.46 -0.33 -13.65
C PRO A 204 -2.48 0.85 -13.53
N GLU A 205 -2.69 1.91 -14.30
CA GLU A 205 -1.80 3.08 -14.36
C GLU A 205 -1.63 3.81 -13.00
N LEU A 206 -2.67 3.79 -12.16
CA LEU A 206 -2.61 4.36 -10.81
C LEU A 206 -1.69 3.59 -9.86
N GLU A 207 -1.41 2.32 -10.15
CA GLU A 207 -0.49 1.49 -9.37
C GLU A 207 0.95 1.58 -9.86
N VAL A 208 1.29 2.41 -10.86
CA VAL A 208 2.65 2.47 -11.42
C VAL A 208 3.19 3.89 -11.43
N GLN A 209 4.39 4.06 -10.88
CA GLN A 209 5.16 5.30 -10.96
C GLN A 209 6.63 4.99 -10.69
N ASP A 210 7.50 5.25 -11.66
CA ASP A 210 8.94 5.28 -11.41
C ASP A 210 9.28 6.49 -10.52
N LEU A 211 10.33 6.40 -9.70
CA LEU A 211 10.66 7.36 -8.64
C LEU A 211 12.05 7.98 -8.85
N ASP A 212 12.32 8.48 -10.04
CA ASP A 212 13.66 8.92 -10.43
C ASP A 212 13.92 10.40 -10.17
N THR A 213 12.88 11.22 -10.18
CA THR A 213 12.96 12.66 -9.99
C THR A 213 12.11 13.15 -8.81
N PRO A 214 12.35 14.38 -8.31
CA PRO A 214 11.45 14.98 -7.32
C PRO A 214 10.00 15.13 -7.81
N THR A 215 9.79 15.28 -9.12
CA THR A 215 8.44 15.35 -9.72
C THR A 215 7.76 13.99 -9.63
N ASP A 216 8.47 12.93 -9.99
CA ASP A 216 7.97 11.56 -9.88
C ASP A 216 7.53 11.22 -8.46
N TRP A 217 8.32 11.64 -7.47
CA TRP A 217 7.97 11.47 -6.06
C TRP A 217 6.64 12.12 -5.70
N LYS A 218 6.41 13.36 -6.14
CA LYS A 218 5.15 14.07 -5.91
C LYS A 218 3.97 13.39 -6.61
N ILE A 219 4.16 12.95 -7.86
CA ILE A 219 3.14 12.21 -8.60
C ILE A 219 2.80 10.90 -7.89
N ALA A 220 3.81 10.20 -7.38
CA ALA A 220 3.61 8.96 -6.63
C ALA A 220 2.82 9.21 -5.35
N GLU A 221 3.11 10.27 -4.58
CA GLU A 221 2.34 10.62 -3.38
C GLU A 221 0.87 10.90 -3.72
N ILE A 222 0.60 11.62 -4.81
CA ILE A 222 -0.78 11.89 -5.27
C ILE A 222 -1.48 10.57 -5.63
N LYS A 223 -0.87 9.75 -6.50
CA LYS A 223 -1.42 8.44 -6.89
C LYS A 223 -1.66 7.54 -5.68
N TYR A 224 -0.71 7.50 -4.76
CA TYR A 224 -0.78 6.63 -3.58
C TYR A 224 -1.94 7.02 -2.66
N ARG A 225 -2.13 8.31 -2.40
CA ARG A 225 -3.26 8.80 -1.59
C ARG A 225 -4.62 8.54 -2.26
N LEU A 226 -4.70 8.60 -3.59
CA LEU A 226 -5.93 8.27 -4.32
C LEU A 226 -6.35 6.80 -4.13
N ILE A 227 -5.39 5.87 -4.07
CA ILE A 227 -5.69 4.43 -4.04
C ILE A 227 -5.53 3.77 -2.67
N SER A 228 -5.09 4.51 -1.65
CA SER A 228 -4.83 3.99 -0.31
C SER A 228 -5.81 4.53 0.74
N MET A 229 -5.89 3.87 1.88
CA MET A 229 -6.51 4.47 3.07
C MET A 229 -5.53 5.42 3.75
N PRO A 230 -6.01 6.47 4.43
CA PRO A 230 -5.13 7.33 5.21
C PRO A 230 -4.44 6.55 6.33
N GLY A 231 -3.14 6.72 6.48
CA GLY A 231 -2.40 6.21 7.62
C GLY A 231 -2.73 6.93 8.92
N SER A 232 -1.95 6.69 9.97
CA SER A 232 -2.05 7.48 11.21
C SER A 232 -1.73 8.96 10.92
N PHE A 233 -2.49 9.88 11.51
CA PHE A 233 -2.26 11.31 11.34
C PHE A 233 -2.62 12.10 12.59
N ARG A 234 -2.00 13.27 12.73
CA ARG A 234 -2.28 14.21 13.83
C ARG A 234 -3.01 15.43 13.28
N GLY A 235 -4.21 15.66 13.80
CA GLY A 235 -4.98 16.87 13.57
C GLY A 235 -4.59 17.98 14.54
N ARG A 236 -5.50 18.94 14.77
CA ARG A 236 -5.23 20.07 15.66
C ARG A 236 -5.47 19.70 17.12
N LYS A 237 -6.57 18.99 17.39
CA LYS A 237 -6.96 18.57 18.74
C LYS A 237 -6.85 17.07 18.95
N TYR A 238 -6.83 16.30 17.87
CA TYR A 238 -6.89 14.85 17.95
C TYR A 238 -5.74 14.18 17.21
N GLU A 239 -5.34 13.02 17.71
CA GLU A 239 -4.44 12.10 17.03
C GLU A 239 -5.22 10.86 16.62
N PHE A 240 -5.10 10.48 15.35
CA PHE A 240 -5.76 9.32 14.75
C PHE A 240 -4.71 8.25 14.53
N LEU A 241 -4.70 7.25 15.41
CA LEU A 241 -3.79 6.11 15.31
C LEU A 241 -4.46 4.97 14.55
N ALA A 242 -3.99 4.71 13.34
CA ALA A 242 -4.40 3.57 12.54
C ALA A 242 -4.14 2.28 13.31
N TYR A 243 -5.15 1.41 13.42
CA TYR A 243 -5.04 0.16 14.19
C TYR A 243 -3.80 -0.68 13.87
N PRO A 244 -3.38 -0.86 12.59
CA PRO A 244 -2.16 -1.60 12.27
C PRO A 244 -0.86 -0.97 12.81
N ASP A 245 -0.84 0.35 13.04
CA ASP A 245 0.34 1.09 13.50
C ASP A 245 0.22 1.50 14.98
N MET A 246 -0.84 1.07 15.67
CA MET A 246 -1.14 1.45 17.05
C MET A 246 -0.16 0.80 18.04
N PRO A 247 0.33 1.54 19.07
CA PRO A 247 1.18 0.97 20.11
C PRO A 247 0.50 -0.19 20.85
N ALA A 248 1.29 -1.21 21.23
CA ALA A 248 0.77 -2.47 21.75
C ALA A 248 -0.05 -2.31 23.04
N GLU A 249 0.25 -1.31 23.87
CA GLU A 249 -0.46 -0.96 25.11
C GLU A 249 -1.94 -0.61 24.89
N TRP A 250 -2.30 -0.12 23.71
CA TRP A 250 -3.67 0.25 23.38
C TRP A 250 -4.54 -0.95 22.99
N ASN A 251 -3.95 -2.12 22.71
CA ASN A 251 -4.72 -3.32 22.33
C ASN A 251 -5.70 -3.74 23.43
N ASP A 252 -5.22 -3.82 24.68
CA ASP A 252 -6.04 -4.28 25.80
C ASP A 252 -7.12 -3.26 26.15
N VAL A 253 -6.78 -1.97 26.09
CA VAL A 253 -7.73 -0.86 26.30
C VAL A 253 -8.84 -0.91 25.25
N LEU A 254 -8.46 -1.02 23.97
CA LEU A 254 -9.40 -1.09 22.87
C LEU A 254 -10.30 -2.33 22.95
N LEU A 255 -9.73 -3.50 23.28
CA LEU A 255 -10.52 -4.73 23.45
C LEU A 255 -11.56 -4.58 24.57
N LYS A 256 -11.16 -4.00 25.70
CA LYS A 256 -12.05 -3.76 26.84
C LYS A 256 -13.21 -2.84 26.45
N GLU A 257 -12.93 -1.75 25.76
CA GLU A 257 -13.95 -0.80 25.29
C GLU A 257 -14.86 -1.43 24.23
N ARG A 258 -14.32 -2.22 23.30
CA ARG A 258 -15.12 -2.96 22.30
C ARG A 258 -16.07 -3.98 22.92
N ASN A 259 -15.69 -4.56 24.06
CA ASN A 259 -16.50 -5.49 24.85
C ASN A 259 -17.43 -4.81 25.86
N ALA A 260 -17.39 -3.47 25.99
CA ALA A 260 -18.30 -2.76 26.89
C ALA A 260 -19.76 -2.95 26.43
N GLY A 261 -20.66 -3.18 27.38
CA GLY A 261 -22.04 -3.59 27.09
C GLY A 261 -22.84 -2.56 26.29
N ASP A 262 -22.55 -1.26 26.46
CA ASP A 262 -23.17 -0.18 25.71
C ASP A 262 -22.66 -0.05 24.27
N VAL A 263 -21.51 -0.68 23.96
CA VAL A 263 -20.96 -0.81 22.60
C VAL A 263 -21.51 -2.05 21.94
N ARG A 264 -21.34 -3.23 22.56
CA ARG A 264 -21.78 -4.52 22.01
C ARG A 264 -23.27 -4.53 21.66
N LYS A 265 -24.14 -3.88 22.44
CA LYS A 265 -25.60 -3.82 22.15
C LYS A 265 -25.94 -3.16 20.81
N ASN A 266 -25.05 -2.32 20.28
CA ASN A 266 -25.24 -1.61 19.01
C ASN A 266 -24.48 -2.28 17.85
N MET A 267 -23.73 -3.36 18.12
CA MET A 267 -22.99 -4.11 17.10
C MET A 267 -23.85 -5.23 16.51
N VAL A 268 -23.63 -5.56 15.23
CA VAL A 268 -24.36 -6.62 14.51
C VAL A 268 -24.18 -7.98 15.19
N ASN A 269 -22.96 -8.28 15.65
CA ASN A 269 -22.68 -9.39 16.55
C ASN A 269 -22.48 -8.80 17.95
N THR A 270 -23.11 -9.37 18.97
CA THR A 270 -23.09 -8.90 20.37
C THR A 270 -22.23 -9.77 21.29
N ALA A 271 -21.75 -10.94 20.86
CA ALA A 271 -20.93 -11.88 21.66
C ALA A 271 -19.64 -11.25 22.22
N VAL A 272 -19.09 -11.71 23.33
CA VAL A 272 -17.80 -11.15 23.79
C VAL A 272 -16.68 -11.51 22.81
N ILE A 273 -15.83 -10.53 22.46
CA ILE A 273 -14.67 -10.72 21.59
C ILE A 273 -13.52 -11.23 22.46
N SER A 274 -12.95 -12.38 22.10
CA SER A 274 -11.74 -12.90 22.74
C SER A 274 -10.48 -12.13 22.31
N GLU A 275 -9.42 -12.23 23.10
CA GLU A 275 -8.14 -11.60 22.78
C GLU A 275 -7.55 -12.13 21.46
N ALA A 276 -7.68 -13.43 21.20
CA ALA A 276 -7.21 -14.05 19.97
C ALA A 276 -7.96 -13.51 18.74
N GLU A 277 -9.29 -13.41 18.82
CA GLU A 277 -10.11 -12.82 17.75
C GLU A 277 -9.74 -11.35 17.51
N HIS A 278 -9.50 -10.60 18.58
CA HIS A 278 -9.08 -9.20 18.48
C HIS A 278 -7.73 -9.05 17.77
N ARG A 279 -6.73 -9.83 18.18
CA ARG A 279 -5.40 -9.81 17.54
C ARG A 279 -5.48 -10.23 16.08
N ASN A 280 -6.27 -11.26 15.75
CA ASN A 280 -6.47 -11.70 14.37
C ASN A 280 -7.17 -10.62 13.52
N PHE A 281 -8.15 -9.93 14.10
CA PHE A 281 -8.79 -8.79 13.45
C PHE A 281 -7.78 -7.66 13.16
N LEU A 282 -6.95 -7.26 14.12
CA LEU A 282 -5.94 -6.22 13.90
C LEU A 282 -4.95 -6.62 12.79
N LYS A 283 -4.49 -7.89 12.80
CA LYS A 283 -3.64 -8.43 11.73
C LYS A 283 -4.33 -8.40 10.37
N SER A 284 -5.64 -8.69 10.31
CA SER A 284 -6.41 -8.68 9.07
C SER A 284 -6.57 -7.28 8.45
N LEU A 285 -6.33 -6.22 9.23
CA LEU A 285 -6.33 -4.85 8.72
C LEU A 285 -5.00 -4.45 8.08
N ALA A 286 -3.91 -5.18 8.35
CA ALA A 286 -2.61 -4.89 7.76
C ALA A 286 -2.69 -5.05 6.23
N GLY A 287 -2.34 -3.99 5.49
CA GLY A 287 -2.33 -3.99 4.03
C GLY A 287 -3.69 -3.83 3.35
N ARG A 288 -4.79 -3.66 4.09
CA ARG A 288 -6.11 -3.31 3.51
C ARG A 288 -6.05 -1.90 2.92
N ARG A 289 -6.56 -1.74 1.70
CA ARG A 289 -6.66 -0.44 0.99
C ARG A 289 -8.07 0.11 0.90
N ASP A 290 -9.04 -0.69 1.31
CA ASP A 290 -10.46 -0.42 1.27
C ASP A 290 -11.03 -0.16 2.67
N LYS A 291 -10.30 -0.47 3.74
CA LYS A 291 -10.82 -0.36 5.10
C LYS A 291 -9.75 0.06 6.10
N GLN A 292 -10.11 0.99 6.99
CA GLN A 292 -9.22 1.50 8.01
C GLN A 292 -9.99 1.76 9.31
N TYR A 293 -9.33 1.49 10.43
CA TYR A 293 -9.82 1.82 11.76
C TYR A 293 -8.80 2.70 12.47
N TYR A 294 -9.30 3.67 13.23
CA TYR A 294 -8.50 4.58 14.04
C TYR A 294 -8.93 4.52 15.49
N LEU A 295 -7.94 4.50 16.37
CA LEU A 295 -8.07 4.94 17.74
C LEU A 295 -7.90 6.46 17.73
N VAL A 296 -8.79 7.18 18.41
CA VAL A 296 -8.74 8.64 18.47
C VAL A 296 -8.33 9.05 19.88
N LEU A 297 -7.20 9.75 19.98
CA LEU A 297 -6.69 10.35 21.21
C LEU A 297 -6.85 11.87 21.15
N ASP A 298 -6.97 12.51 22.30
CA ASP A 298 -6.83 13.98 22.39
C ASP A 298 -5.37 14.40 22.60
N SER A 299 -5.16 15.71 22.80
CA SER A 299 -3.83 16.30 23.02
C SER A 299 -3.13 15.84 24.30
N GLU A 300 -3.87 15.29 25.27
CA GLU A 300 -3.33 14.76 26.53
C GLU A 300 -3.07 13.24 26.45
N GLY A 301 -3.38 12.62 25.30
CA GLY A 301 -3.28 11.17 25.11
C GLY A 301 -4.46 10.40 25.68
N GLU A 302 -5.55 11.06 26.06
CA GLU A 302 -6.76 10.38 26.54
C GLU A 302 -7.55 9.80 25.35
N MET A 303 -8.04 8.57 25.49
CA MET A 303 -8.86 7.92 24.48
C MET A 303 -10.25 8.55 24.40
N ILE A 304 -10.55 9.12 23.22
CA ILE A 304 -11.84 9.74 22.90
C ILE A 304 -12.82 8.71 22.34
N GLY A 305 -12.32 7.82 21.49
CA GLY A 305 -13.16 6.82 20.83
C GLY A 305 -12.47 6.17 19.63
N SER A 306 -13.26 5.73 18.67
CA SER A 306 -12.78 5.11 17.45
C SER A 306 -13.58 5.52 16.23
N VAL A 307 -12.92 5.55 15.08
CA VAL A 307 -13.55 5.76 13.77
C VAL A 307 -13.18 4.59 12.87
N ASN A 308 -14.13 4.14 12.06
CA ASN A 308 -13.85 3.23 10.95
C ASN A 308 -14.25 3.86 9.63
N LEU A 309 -13.47 3.57 8.60
CA LEU A 309 -13.69 4.00 7.23
C LEU A 309 -13.67 2.78 6.32
N GLU A 310 -14.54 2.78 5.33
CA GLU A 310 -14.61 1.80 4.26
C GLU A 310 -14.77 2.53 2.93
N ARG A 311 -13.83 2.34 1.99
CA ARG A 311 -13.87 2.93 0.67
C ARG A 311 -14.88 2.17 -0.19
N LEU A 312 -15.84 2.89 -0.77
CA LEU A 312 -16.83 2.31 -1.67
C LEU A 312 -16.26 2.17 -3.10
N PRO A 313 -16.85 1.30 -3.95
CA PRO A 313 -16.35 1.06 -5.31
C PRO A 313 -16.24 2.32 -6.18
N GLU A 314 -17.06 3.34 -5.93
CA GLU A 314 -17.03 4.62 -6.62
C GLU A 314 -15.73 5.42 -6.36
N GLY A 315 -14.94 5.03 -5.35
CA GLY A 315 -13.58 5.53 -5.11
C GLY A 315 -13.52 6.89 -4.42
N ASP A 316 -14.39 7.83 -4.79
CA ASP A 316 -14.54 9.17 -4.20
C ASP A 316 -15.43 9.20 -2.95
N ILE A 317 -16.05 8.06 -2.59
CA ILE A 317 -16.96 7.92 -1.45
C ILE A 317 -16.38 6.96 -0.41
N MET A 318 -16.45 7.36 0.86
CA MET A 318 -16.19 6.46 2.00
C MET A 318 -17.41 6.31 2.90
N GLU A 319 -17.73 5.09 3.31
CA GLU A 319 -18.62 4.84 4.43
C GLU A 319 -17.86 5.00 5.76
N ARG A 320 -18.47 5.68 6.73
CA ARG A 320 -17.86 5.99 8.01
C ARG A 320 -18.73 5.55 9.19
N GLY A 321 -18.13 4.80 10.12
CA GLY A 321 -18.67 4.58 11.45
C GLY A 321 -17.85 5.31 12.53
N ILE A 322 -18.51 5.68 13.62
CA ILE A 322 -17.90 6.37 14.75
C ILE A 322 -18.45 5.82 16.06
N TRP A 323 -17.57 5.70 17.04
CA TRP A 323 -17.93 5.43 18.42
C TRP A 323 -17.17 6.37 19.35
N ILE A 324 -17.87 6.91 20.35
CA ILE A 324 -17.32 7.77 21.40
C ILE A 324 -17.42 7.04 22.74
N GLY A 325 -16.30 7.01 23.45
CA GLY A 325 -16.19 6.42 24.79
C GLY A 325 -17.22 7.01 25.74
N ALA A 326 -17.78 6.17 26.62
CA ALA A 326 -18.91 6.57 27.47
C ALA A 326 -18.60 7.83 28.32
N ARG A 327 -17.36 7.95 28.82
CA ARG A 327 -16.87 9.11 29.61
C ARG A 327 -16.71 10.39 28.79
N GLN A 328 -16.67 10.28 27.47
CA GLN A 328 -16.42 11.39 26.54
C GLN A 328 -17.69 11.86 25.82
N ARG A 329 -18.83 11.17 26.01
CA ARG A 329 -20.12 11.55 25.43
C ARG A 329 -20.62 12.87 26.02
N GLY A 330 -21.29 13.67 25.19
CA GLY A 330 -21.84 14.97 25.59
C GLY A 330 -20.84 16.12 25.65
N LYS A 331 -19.53 15.86 25.51
CA LYS A 331 -18.47 16.90 25.52
C LYS A 331 -18.20 17.56 24.17
N GLY A 332 -18.95 17.21 23.13
CA GLY A 332 -18.82 17.79 21.78
C GLY A 332 -17.69 17.21 20.91
N HIS A 333 -16.96 16.20 21.38
CA HIS A 333 -15.81 15.63 20.64
C HIS A 333 -16.16 15.13 19.24
N ALA A 334 -17.27 14.40 19.09
CA ALA A 334 -17.65 13.78 17.82
C ALA A 334 -17.69 14.76 16.64
N ARG A 335 -18.25 15.95 16.82
CA ARG A 335 -18.34 16.94 15.74
C ARG A 335 -16.97 17.48 15.36
N GLU A 336 -16.14 17.80 16.35
CA GLU A 336 -14.84 18.41 16.12
C GLU A 336 -13.85 17.41 15.51
N LEU A 337 -13.82 16.17 16.00
CA LEU A 337 -12.94 15.15 15.43
C LEU A 337 -13.34 14.79 14.00
N LEU A 338 -14.65 14.76 13.69
CA LEU A 338 -15.10 14.46 12.32
C LEU A 338 -14.74 15.59 11.34
N LYS A 339 -14.70 16.85 11.77
CA LYS A 339 -14.20 17.94 10.92
C LYS A 339 -12.72 17.76 10.58
N GLU A 340 -11.90 17.41 11.57
CA GLU A 340 -10.46 17.17 11.34
C GLU A 340 -10.26 15.95 10.42
N LEU A 341 -11.02 14.88 10.64
CA LEU A 341 -11.00 13.71 9.77
C LEU A 341 -11.41 14.06 8.33
N TYR A 342 -12.53 14.75 8.13
CA TYR A 342 -13.03 15.07 6.78
C TYR A 342 -12.08 15.99 6.01
N SER A 343 -11.45 16.96 6.70
CA SER A 343 -10.39 17.76 6.10
C SER A 343 -9.20 16.91 5.67
N HIS A 344 -8.86 15.86 6.42
CA HIS A 344 -7.80 14.94 6.04
C HIS A 344 -8.20 14.06 4.86
N LEU A 345 -9.43 13.54 4.84
CA LEU A 345 -9.95 12.70 3.75
C LEU A 345 -10.01 13.42 2.40
N GLY A 346 -10.25 14.74 2.39
CA GLY A 346 -10.17 15.54 1.16
C GLY A 346 -8.80 15.46 0.48
N ALA A 347 -7.71 15.32 1.25
CA ALA A 347 -6.36 15.13 0.70
C ALA A 347 -6.14 13.73 0.08
N TYR A 348 -7.05 12.79 0.32
CA TYR A 348 -7.07 11.42 -0.23
C TYR A 348 -8.10 11.26 -1.36
N GLY A 349 -8.55 12.38 -1.93
CA GLY A 349 -9.50 12.40 -3.05
C GLY A 349 -10.90 11.95 -2.69
N VAL A 350 -11.25 11.93 -1.40
CA VAL A 350 -12.61 11.64 -0.96
C VAL A 350 -13.41 12.93 -1.10
N GLU A 351 -14.56 12.86 -1.78
CA GLU A 351 -15.48 13.98 -1.95
C GLU A 351 -16.71 13.86 -1.06
N LYS A 352 -17.08 12.61 -0.70
CA LYS A 352 -18.31 12.32 0.04
C LYS A 352 -18.08 11.28 1.12
N VAL A 353 -18.73 11.50 2.26
CA VAL A 353 -18.78 10.53 3.36
C VAL A 353 -20.20 10.05 3.53
N LEU A 354 -20.39 8.75 3.37
CA LEU A 354 -21.65 8.05 3.63
C LEU A 354 -21.69 7.58 5.08
N THR A 355 -22.84 7.68 5.71
CA THR A 355 -23.05 7.18 7.07
C THR A 355 -24.39 6.48 7.18
N ARG A 356 -24.42 5.33 7.87
CA ARG A 356 -25.64 4.64 8.25
C ARG A 356 -25.90 4.78 9.75
N VAL A 357 -27.05 5.33 10.12
CA VAL A 357 -27.45 5.54 11.52
C VAL A 357 -28.76 4.81 11.80
N ARG A 358 -28.84 4.07 12.92
CA ARG A 358 -30.11 3.47 13.35
C ARG A 358 -31.15 4.55 13.66
N ASN A 359 -32.41 4.34 13.26
CA ASN A 359 -33.49 5.30 13.45
C ASN A 359 -33.74 5.68 14.93
N GLU A 360 -33.42 4.76 15.86
CA GLU A 360 -33.53 4.96 17.31
C GLU A 360 -32.37 5.78 17.92
N ASN A 361 -31.25 5.94 17.22
CA ASN A 361 -30.08 6.63 17.74
C ASN A 361 -30.16 8.15 17.48
N THR A 362 -30.97 8.83 18.29
CA THR A 362 -31.23 10.28 18.19
C THR A 362 -29.98 11.14 18.29
N ALA A 363 -28.98 10.72 19.08
CA ALA A 363 -27.72 11.44 19.25
C ALA A 363 -26.90 11.44 17.94
N SER A 364 -26.74 10.28 17.30
CA SER A 364 -26.05 10.19 16.00
C SER A 364 -26.84 10.89 14.90
N LEU A 365 -28.17 10.80 14.88
CA LEU A 365 -29.00 11.55 13.93
C LEU A 365 -28.82 13.07 14.08
N GLY A 366 -28.72 13.57 15.32
CA GLY A 366 -28.42 14.97 15.61
C GLY A 366 -27.02 15.38 15.16
N LEU A 367 -26.03 14.51 15.36
CA LEU A 367 -24.65 14.71 14.90
C LEU A 367 -24.58 14.89 13.38
N GLU A 368 -25.17 13.98 12.60
CA GLU A 368 -25.13 14.07 11.12
C GLU A 368 -25.76 15.37 10.61
N LYS A 369 -26.89 15.78 11.19
CA LYS A 369 -27.51 17.08 10.87
C LYS A 369 -26.57 18.25 11.19
N SER A 370 -25.86 18.20 12.31
CA SER A 370 -24.92 19.26 12.72
C SER A 370 -23.66 19.37 11.84
N LEU A 371 -23.37 18.30 11.08
CA LEU A 371 -22.31 18.24 10.07
C LEU A 371 -22.79 18.70 8.68
N GLY A 372 -24.09 19.06 8.54
CA GLY A 372 -24.68 19.42 7.25
C GLY A 372 -24.95 18.21 6.36
N ALA A 373 -25.01 17.00 6.92
CA ALA A 373 -25.27 15.80 6.14
C ALA A 373 -26.71 15.75 5.62
N VAL A 374 -26.88 15.30 4.38
CA VAL A 374 -28.18 15.19 3.71
C VAL A 374 -28.65 13.72 3.75
N PRO A 375 -29.89 13.44 4.19
CA PRO A 375 -30.43 12.08 4.14
C PRO A 375 -30.67 11.65 2.69
N VAL A 376 -30.19 10.48 2.31
CA VAL A 376 -30.31 9.94 0.94
C VAL A 376 -31.11 8.64 0.85
N LYS A 377 -31.23 7.91 1.96
CA LYS A 377 -32.05 6.70 2.06
C LYS A 377 -32.56 6.55 3.50
N LYS A 378 -33.77 6.04 3.66
CA LYS A 378 -34.32 5.64 4.94
C LYS A 378 -35.09 4.34 4.78
N ASP A 379 -34.78 3.37 5.62
CA ASP A 379 -35.54 2.12 5.78
C ASP A 379 -36.06 2.02 7.23
N ASP A 380 -36.71 0.91 7.56
CA ASP A 380 -37.35 0.72 8.87
C ASP A 380 -36.35 0.76 10.03
N GLU A 381 -35.09 0.36 9.79
CA GLU A 381 -34.06 0.26 10.83
C GLU A 381 -33.04 1.42 10.78
N TYR A 382 -32.70 1.92 9.59
CA TYR A 382 -31.61 2.86 9.37
C TYR A 382 -32.01 4.07 8.52
N CYS A 383 -31.30 5.18 8.76
CA CYS A 383 -31.24 6.32 7.87
C CYS A 383 -29.79 6.52 7.39
N THR A 384 -29.62 6.60 6.08
CA THR A 384 -28.34 6.84 5.42
C THR A 384 -28.20 8.31 5.08
N PHE A 385 -27.07 8.90 5.45
CA PHE A 385 -26.69 10.28 5.19
C PHE A 385 -25.48 10.35 4.27
N ILE A 386 -25.39 11.42 3.50
CA ILE A 386 -24.19 11.81 2.76
C ILE A 386 -23.74 13.20 3.25
N THR A 387 -22.46 13.33 3.57
CA THR A 387 -21.80 14.60 3.83
C THR A 387 -20.81 14.87 2.70
N SER A 388 -20.93 16.02 2.03
CA SER A 388 -19.91 16.49 1.10
C SER A 388 -18.73 17.07 1.87
N ILE A 389 -17.51 16.67 1.51
CA ILE A 389 -16.28 17.18 2.11
C ILE A 389 -15.56 17.98 1.02
N SER A 390 -15.71 19.30 1.07
CA SER A 390 -15.07 20.25 0.13
C SER A 390 -13.98 21.03 0.84
#